data_AF-A0A5X0ZH16-F1
#
_entry.id   AF-A0A5X0ZH16-F1
#
_cell.length_a   1.000
_cell.length_b   1.000
_cell.length_c   1.000
_cell.angle_alpha   90.00
_cell.angle_beta   90.00
_cell.angle_gamma   90.00
#
_symmetry.space_group_name_H-M   'P 1'
#
loop_
_entity.id
_entity.type
_entity.pdbx_description
1 polymer ?
#
loop_
_entity_poly.entity_id
_entity_poly.type
_entity_poly.pdbx_seq_one_letter_code
_entity_poly.pdbx_strand_id
1 'polypeptide(L)'
;QLCLQAASATVIDCQTKRQKKSAPLAFSLGSLQQACAEKFGMPAQKVLDIAQSLYETHKLTTYPRTDCGYLPVSMREEVRAVLAALMQTDPSLTSHPALAQLDTSLASRIWNDKKITAHHGIIPTKHVGDLSRLSADERNVYQLIRQHYLAQFLPQMEVDATEATFNIVGQLFRTTGNVTVVAGWKALFTDPTAQPAQTPAEGDVGSDKTDASRLPPLQPGQTCPVQGAEEKRLQTKPPVPYNDGTLIAAMTNAASFVTDSALKKVLKENAGIG
;
A
#
# COMPACT_ATOMS: atom_id res chain seq x y z
N GLN A 1 -10.60 -37.10 8.49
CA GLN A 1 -11.65 -38.06 8.08
C GLN A 1 -13.01 -37.74 8.70
N LEU A 2 -13.16 -37.60 10.02
CA LEU A 2 -14.47 -37.27 10.63
C LEU A 2 -15.06 -35.92 10.19
N CYS A 3 -14.24 -34.88 10.04
CA CYS A 3 -14.70 -33.59 9.52
C CYS A 3 -15.19 -33.66 8.06
N LEU A 4 -14.79 -34.68 7.28
CA LEU A 4 -15.25 -34.86 5.89
C LEU A 4 -16.71 -35.31 5.79
N GLN A 5 -17.23 -35.89 6.88
CA GLN A 5 -18.60 -36.42 6.96
C GLN A 5 -19.47 -35.58 7.90
N ALA A 6 -18.96 -34.46 8.41
CA ALA A 6 -19.70 -33.61 9.32
C ALA A 6 -20.85 -32.93 8.57
N ALA A 7 -22.06 -32.97 9.14
CA ALA A 7 -23.24 -32.30 8.58
C ALA A 7 -23.42 -30.87 9.12
N SER A 8 -22.74 -30.52 10.21
CA SER A 8 -22.89 -29.23 10.87
C SER A 8 -21.58 -28.72 11.48
N ALA A 9 -21.54 -27.40 11.63
CA ALA A 9 -20.48 -26.64 12.27
C ALA A 9 -21.11 -25.71 13.30
N THR A 10 -20.51 -25.60 14.49
CA THR A 10 -20.95 -24.64 15.51
C THR A 10 -20.04 -23.43 15.50
N VAL A 11 -20.60 -22.23 15.38
CA VAL A 11 -19.85 -20.98 15.56
C VAL A 11 -19.39 -20.89 17.02
N ILE A 12 -18.09 -20.84 17.23
CA ILE A 12 -17.49 -20.68 18.57
C ILE A 12 -17.31 -19.20 18.90
N ASP A 13 -16.79 -18.45 17.94
CA ASP A 13 -16.56 -17.01 18.07
C ASP A 13 -16.74 -16.34 16.71
N CYS A 14 -17.25 -15.11 16.73
CA CYS A 14 -17.33 -14.26 15.55
C CYS A 14 -17.18 -12.81 15.99
N GLN A 15 -16.06 -12.20 15.60
CA GLN A 15 -15.74 -10.82 15.96
C GLN A 15 -15.53 -9.98 14.73
N THR A 16 -16.12 -8.79 14.72
CA THR A 16 -15.84 -7.76 13.71
C THR A 16 -15.12 -6.60 14.39
N LYS A 17 -13.98 -6.20 13.83
CA LYS A 17 -13.20 -5.07 14.32
C LYS A 17 -13.00 -4.07 13.19
N ARG A 18 -13.37 -2.82 13.44
CA ARG A 18 -13.05 -1.68 12.58
C ARG A 18 -11.55 -1.42 12.62
N GLN A 19 -10.86 -1.59 11.49
CA GLN A 19 -9.44 -1.30 11.32
C GLN A 19 -9.28 -0.08 10.42
N LYS A 20 -8.31 0.78 10.77
CA LYS A 20 -7.94 1.93 9.94
C LYS A 20 -6.58 1.71 9.31
N LYS A 21 -6.48 1.94 8.00
CA LYS A 21 -5.22 1.90 7.24
C LYS A 21 -4.83 3.32 6.85
N SER A 22 -3.69 3.76 7.39
CA SER A 22 -3.09 5.06 7.03
C SER A 22 -2.67 5.07 5.57
N ALA A 23 -2.65 6.25 4.97
CA ALA A 23 -2.08 6.44 3.64
C ALA A 23 -0.61 5.93 3.59
N PRO A 24 -0.17 5.40 2.43
CA PRO A 24 1.24 5.14 2.20
C PRO A 24 2.03 6.46 2.31
N LEU A 25 3.32 6.41 2.65
CA LEU A 25 4.15 7.62 2.71
C LEU A 25 4.42 8.17 1.30
N ALA A 26 5.06 9.34 1.20
CA ALA A 26 5.75 9.68 -0.04
C ALA A 26 6.88 8.66 -0.30
N PHE A 27 7.36 8.66 -1.54
CA PHE A 27 8.41 7.73 -1.92
C PHE A 27 9.78 8.17 -1.41
N SER A 28 10.57 7.20 -0.95
CA SER A 28 12.03 7.18 -1.13
C SER A 28 12.38 6.61 -2.50
N LEU A 29 13.64 6.74 -2.95
CA LEU A 29 14.08 6.13 -4.21
C LEU A 29 13.81 4.62 -4.25
N GLY A 30 14.20 3.91 -3.19
CA GLY A 30 14.03 2.44 -3.11
C GLY A 30 12.56 2.01 -3.16
N SER A 31 11.68 2.72 -2.46
CA SER A 31 10.24 2.43 -2.49
C SER A 31 9.58 2.79 -3.82
N LEU A 32 10.07 3.84 -4.51
CA LEU A 32 9.62 4.17 -5.86
C LEU A 32 10.05 3.08 -6.85
N GLN A 33 11.30 2.63 -6.76
CA GLN A 33 11.84 1.54 -7.58
C GLN A 33 11.06 0.24 -7.36
N GLN A 34 10.77 -0.12 -6.11
CA GLN A 34 9.96 -1.29 -5.78
C GLN A 34 8.55 -1.19 -6.39
N ALA A 35 7.87 -0.05 -6.21
CA ALA A 35 6.52 0.15 -6.74
C ALA A 35 6.48 0.11 -8.29
N CYS A 36 7.49 0.68 -8.95
CA CYS A 36 7.58 0.66 -10.42
C CYS A 36 7.96 -0.72 -10.95
N ALA A 37 8.79 -1.48 -10.24
CA ALA A 37 9.10 -2.86 -10.59
C ALA A 37 7.84 -3.75 -10.48
N GLU A 38 7.07 -3.62 -9.41
CA GLU A 38 5.83 -4.38 -9.21
C GLU A 38 4.75 -4.02 -10.23
N LYS A 39 4.52 -2.72 -10.46
CA LYS A 39 3.40 -2.26 -11.30
C LYS A 39 3.73 -2.26 -12.79
N PHE A 40 4.98 -2.01 -13.16
CA PHE A 40 5.38 -1.75 -14.54
C PHE A 40 6.54 -2.62 -15.03
N GLY A 41 7.11 -3.49 -14.18
CA GLY A 41 8.29 -4.28 -14.55
C GLY A 41 9.53 -3.43 -14.84
N MET A 42 9.59 -2.19 -14.33
CA MET A 42 10.71 -1.28 -14.61
C MET A 42 11.96 -1.65 -13.80
N PRO A 43 13.15 -1.74 -14.45
CA PRO A 43 14.41 -1.91 -13.75
C PRO A 43 14.75 -0.72 -12.86
N ALA A 44 15.45 -0.95 -11.75
CA ALA A 44 15.78 0.07 -10.75
C ALA A 44 16.52 1.29 -11.35
N GLN A 45 17.47 1.05 -12.26
CA GLN A 45 18.22 2.12 -12.93
C GLN A 45 17.32 3.00 -13.80
N LYS A 46 16.41 2.39 -14.57
CA LYS A 46 15.46 3.13 -15.41
C LYS A 46 14.57 4.05 -14.58
N VAL A 47 14.12 3.59 -13.41
CA VAL A 47 13.31 4.41 -12.48
C VAL A 47 14.13 5.59 -11.95
N LEU A 48 15.41 5.39 -11.60
CA LEU A 48 16.29 6.47 -11.18
C LEU A 48 16.48 7.52 -12.29
N ASP A 49 16.74 7.08 -13.52
CA ASP A 49 16.92 7.98 -14.67
C ASP A 49 15.65 8.81 -14.94
N ILE A 50 14.48 8.17 -14.87
CA ILE A 50 13.18 8.86 -14.96
C ILE A 50 12.99 9.85 -13.82
N ALA A 51 13.25 9.44 -12.58
CA ALA A 51 13.09 10.31 -11.42
C ALA A 51 14.04 11.52 -11.47
N GLN A 52 15.26 11.35 -12.02
CA GLN A 52 16.18 12.44 -12.31
C GLN A 52 15.67 13.37 -13.40
N SER A 53 15.14 12.82 -14.50
CA SER A 53 14.51 13.64 -15.56
C SER A 53 13.35 14.48 -15.00
N LEU A 54 12.48 13.88 -14.19
CA LEU A 54 11.37 14.57 -13.54
C LEU A 54 11.84 15.70 -12.59
N TYR A 55 12.99 15.53 -11.94
CA TYR A 55 13.59 16.52 -11.04
C TYR A 55 14.33 17.64 -11.78
N GLU A 56 15.28 17.30 -12.66
CA GLU A 56 16.21 18.27 -13.25
C GLU A 56 15.64 18.90 -14.53
N THR A 57 15.04 18.08 -15.40
CA THR A 57 14.55 18.52 -16.73
C THR A 57 13.16 19.13 -16.60
N HIS A 58 12.23 18.40 -16.01
CA HIS A 58 10.83 18.81 -15.95
C HIS A 58 10.50 19.63 -14.70
N LYS A 59 11.35 19.56 -13.66
CA LYS A 59 11.18 20.25 -12.36
C LYS A 59 9.85 19.92 -11.67
N LEU A 60 9.28 18.76 -11.99
CA LEU A 60 7.96 18.31 -11.54
C LEU A 60 7.99 17.65 -10.17
N THR A 61 9.14 17.11 -9.75
CA THR A 61 9.32 16.42 -8.47
C THR A 61 10.50 17.00 -7.67
N THR A 62 10.54 16.72 -6.38
CA THR A 62 11.69 17.06 -5.52
C THR A 62 12.84 16.06 -5.71
N TYR A 63 13.98 16.32 -5.04
CA TYR A 63 15.22 15.55 -5.20
C TYR A 63 14.98 14.03 -5.05
N PRO A 64 15.34 13.22 -6.06
CA PRO A 64 14.89 11.83 -6.14
C PRO A 64 15.80 10.83 -5.42
N ARG A 65 17.03 11.19 -5.05
CA ARG A 65 17.98 10.29 -4.36
C ARG A 65 17.85 10.41 -2.83
N THR A 66 16.63 10.22 -2.34
CA THR A 66 16.27 10.27 -0.92
C THR A 66 15.95 8.87 -0.42
N ASP A 67 16.36 8.56 0.81
CA ASP A 67 16.00 7.34 1.54
C ASP A 67 14.77 7.52 2.43
N CYS A 68 14.27 8.75 2.57
CA CYS A 68 13.18 9.12 3.45
C CYS A 68 11.84 9.21 2.70
N GLY A 69 10.76 8.74 3.31
CA GLY A 69 9.37 8.93 2.82
C GLY A 69 8.57 10.00 3.58
N TYR A 70 9.17 10.65 4.58
CA TYR A 70 8.53 11.68 5.41
C TYR A 70 8.80 13.09 4.86
N LEU A 71 8.01 14.06 5.31
CA LEU A 71 8.13 15.47 4.97
C LEU A 71 8.34 16.32 6.24
N PRO A 72 9.15 17.40 6.18
CA PRO A 72 9.27 18.36 7.26
C PRO A 72 7.93 19.02 7.56
N VAL A 73 7.67 19.34 8.83
CA VAL A 73 6.41 19.97 9.26
C VAL A 73 6.25 21.36 8.64
N SER A 74 7.37 22.08 8.43
CA SER A 74 7.39 23.40 7.79
C SER A 74 6.84 23.42 6.36
N MET A 75 6.99 22.31 5.61
CA MET A 75 6.49 22.22 4.23
C MET A 75 4.95 22.23 4.11
N ARG A 76 4.23 22.18 5.24
CA ARG A 76 2.77 22.36 5.25
C ARG A 76 2.33 23.71 4.69
N GLU A 77 3.15 24.74 4.86
CA GLU A 77 2.87 26.09 4.35
C GLU A 77 2.80 26.10 2.81
N GLU A 78 3.48 25.16 2.15
CA GLU A 78 3.55 25.06 0.69
C GLU A 78 2.44 24.21 0.07
N VAL A 79 1.67 23.45 0.87
CA VAL A 79 0.67 22.47 0.39
C VAL A 79 -0.30 23.10 -0.60
N ARG A 80 -0.83 24.29 -0.30
CA ARG A 80 -1.77 24.98 -1.19
C ARG A 80 -1.15 25.30 -2.55
N ALA A 81 0.12 25.72 -2.57
CA ALA A 81 0.83 26.05 -3.80
C ALA A 81 1.14 24.80 -4.63
N VAL A 82 1.56 23.70 -3.98
CA VAL A 82 1.81 22.42 -4.65
C VAL A 82 0.51 21.85 -5.25
N LEU A 83 -0.59 21.85 -4.51
CA LEU A 83 -1.89 21.38 -5.02
C LEU A 83 -2.41 22.24 -6.18
N ALA A 84 -2.24 23.56 -6.10
CA ALA A 84 -2.61 24.46 -7.19
C ALA A 84 -1.77 24.19 -8.46
N ALA A 85 -0.46 23.95 -8.31
CA ALA A 85 0.40 23.60 -9.42
C ALA A 85 0.04 22.25 -10.03
N LEU A 86 -0.34 21.26 -9.21
CA LEU A 86 -0.81 19.96 -9.67
C LEU A 86 -2.09 20.06 -10.49
N MET A 87 -3.10 20.81 -10.01
CA MET A 87 -4.36 20.99 -10.73
C MET A 87 -4.17 21.74 -12.06
N GLN A 88 -3.22 22.68 -12.12
CA GLN A 88 -2.89 23.37 -13.37
C GLN A 88 -2.11 22.48 -14.35
N THR A 89 -1.17 21.67 -13.83
CA THR A 89 -0.39 20.71 -14.63
C THR A 89 -1.29 19.60 -15.20
N ASP A 90 -2.30 19.17 -14.43
CA ASP A 90 -3.23 18.11 -14.80
C ASP A 90 -4.68 18.49 -14.45
N PRO A 91 -5.40 19.19 -15.33
CA PRO A 91 -6.78 19.58 -15.10
C PRO A 91 -7.74 18.39 -14.90
N SER A 92 -7.36 17.17 -15.32
CA SER A 92 -8.19 15.98 -15.10
C SER A 92 -8.36 15.63 -13.62
N LEU A 93 -7.43 16.07 -12.77
CA LEU A 93 -7.52 15.89 -11.32
C LEU A 93 -8.75 16.59 -10.72
N THR A 94 -9.19 17.72 -11.27
CA THR A 94 -10.37 18.43 -10.76
C THR A 94 -11.65 17.61 -10.91
N SER A 95 -11.72 16.72 -11.89
CA SER A 95 -12.87 15.85 -12.13
C SER A 95 -12.76 14.48 -11.45
N HIS A 96 -11.65 14.18 -10.76
CA HIS A 96 -11.45 12.88 -10.13
C HIS A 96 -12.33 12.74 -8.86
N PRO A 97 -13.24 11.75 -8.78
CA PRO A 97 -14.21 11.66 -7.68
C PRO A 97 -13.59 11.59 -6.28
N ALA A 98 -12.47 10.89 -6.14
CA ALA A 98 -11.75 10.80 -4.86
C ALA A 98 -11.26 12.17 -4.36
N LEU A 99 -10.96 13.11 -5.26
CA LEU A 99 -10.42 14.43 -4.91
C LEU A 99 -11.49 15.42 -4.43
N ALA A 100 -12.78 15.07 -4.56
CA ALA A 100 -13.86 15.84 -3.94
C ALA A 100 -13.78 15.83 -2.39
N GLN A 101 -13.10 14.84 -1.80
CA GLN A 101 -12.89 14.72 -0.35
C GLN A 101 -11.53 15.27 0.11
N LEU A 102 -10.81 16.00 -0.75
CA LEU A 102 -9.50 16.52 -0.42
C LEU A 102 -9.62 17.56 0.70
N ASP A 103 -8.91 17.32 1.80
CA ASP A 103 -8.88 18.19 2.97
C ASP A 103 -7.43 18.48 3.38
N THR A 104 -6.99 19.71 3.11
CA THR A 104 -5.64 20.18 3.46
C THR A 104 -5.41 20.38 4.95
N SER A 105 -6.48 20.37 5.77
CA SER A 105 -6.35 20.42 7.23
C SER A 105 -5.93 19.08 7.82
N LEU A 106 -6.10 17.98 7.06
CA LEU A 106 -5.70 16.65 7.50
C LEU A 106 -4.20 16.58 7.77
N ALA A 107 -3.89 16.01 8.94
CA ALA A 107 -2.54 15.80 9.41
C ALA A 107 -2.17 14.32 9.32
N SER A 108 -1.81 13.85 8.11
CA SER A 108 -1.30 12.49 7.98
C SER A 108 0.04 12.32 8.69
N ARG A 109 0.44 11.06 8.89
CA ARG A 109 1.73 10.71 9.52
C ARG A 109 2.97 11.10 8.70
N ILE A 110 2.81 11.63 7.49
CA ILE A 110 3.91 12.00 6.61
C ILE A 110 4.72 13.19 7.18
N TRP A 111 4.07 14.11 7.90
CA TRP A 111 4.69 15.31 8.44
C TRP A 111 5.41 15.00 9.76
N ASN A 112 6.72 14.79 9.72
CA ASN A 112 7.48 14.35 10.89
C ASN A 112 8.98 14.69 10.81
N ASP A 113 9.38 15.80 11.43
CA ASP A 113 10.78 16.25 11.45
C ASP A 113 11.73 15.23 12.07
N LYS A 114 11.26 14.42 13.04
CA LYS A 114 12.08 13.39 13.71
C LYS A 114 12.41 12.19 12.81
N LYS A 115 11.77 12.09 11.65
CA LYS A 115 11.97 11.01 10.68
C LYS A 115 12.68 11.48 9.41
N ILE A 116 13.02 12.77 9.35
CA ILE A 116 13.79 13.34 8.25
C ILE A 116 15.26 12.93 8.38
N THR A 117 15.86 12.52 7.27
CA THR A 117 17.28 12.22 7.15
C THR A 117 17.99 13.45 6.54
N ALA A 118 18.90 13.27 5.58
CA ALA A 118 19.47 14.39 4.83
C ALA A 118 18.44 15.04 3.88
N HIS A 119 17.46 14.26 3.41
CA HIS A 119 16.44 14.69 2.47
C HIS A 119 15.06 14.22 2.92
N HIS A 120 14.02 14.75 2.29
CA HIS A 120 12.63 14.37 2.53
C HIS A 120 12.09 13.51 1.37
N GLY A 121 10.86 13.00 1.49
CA GLY A 121 10.21 12.19 0.46
C GLY A 121 10.04 12.90 -0.88
N ILE A 122 10.05 12.11 -1.96
CA ILE A 122 9.85 12.56 -3.33
C ILE A 122 8.38 12.96 -3.50
N ILE A 123 8.13 14.26 -3.73
CA ILE A 123 6.80 14.84 -3.91
C ILE A 123 6.77 15.74 -5.14
N PRO A 124 5.57 16.09 -5.65
CA PRO A 124 5.44 17.12 -6.66
C PRO A 124 5.93 18.49 -6.16
N THR A 125 6.35 19.35 -7.08
CA THR A 125 6.77 20.72 -6.76
C THR A 125 5.64 21.74 -6.99
N LYS A 126 5.91 23.01 -6.65
CA LYS A 126 5.06 24.16 -7.00
C LYS A 126 5.17 24.60 -8.47
N HIS A 127 5.94 23.90 -9.29
CA HIS A 127 6.11 24.23 -10.72
C HIS A 127 4.92 23.69 -11.52
N VAL A 128 4.33 24.55 -12.36
CA VAL A 128 3.32 24.12 -13.34
C VAL A 128 4.06 23.56 -14.55
N GLY A 129 3.96 22.24 -14.74
CA GLY A 129 4.61 21.57 -15.87
C GLY A 129 3.68 21.26 -17.03
N ASP A 130 4.23 20.60 -18.04
CA ASP A 130 3.52 20.17 -19.24
C ASP A 130 3.65 18.65 -19.40
N LEU A 131 2.54 17.94 -19.15
CA LEU A 131 2.49 16.47 -19.21
C LEU A 131 2.67 15.91 -20.63
N SER A 132 2.47 16.72 -21.67
CA SER A 132 2.64 16.29 -23.06
C SER A 132 4.12 16.06 -23.42
N ARG A 133 5.03 16.72 -22.69
CA ARG A 133 6.48 16.59 -22.86
C ARG A 133 7.07 15.37 -22.17
N LEU A 134 6.30 14.71 -21.31
CA LEU A 134 6.73 13.48 -20.64
C LEU A 134 6.61 12.30 -21.61
N SER A 135 7.54 11.36 -21.52
CA SER A 135 7.36 10.02 -22.06
C SER A 135 6.24 9.28 -21.32
N ALA A 136 5.77 8.15 -21.87
CA ALA A 136 4.77 7.32 -21.21
C ALA A 136 5.26 6.82 -19.84
N ASP A 137 6.54 6.44 -19.75
CA ASP A 137 7.12 5.97 -18.49
C ASP A 137 7.29 7.09 -17.46
N GLU A 138 7.73 8.29 -17.88
CA GLU A 138 7.77 9.47 -17.00
C GLU A 138 6.38 9.82 -16.48
N ARG A 139 5.34 9.76 -17.32
CA ARG A 139 3.95 9.96 -16.87
C ARG A 139 3.53 8.93 -15.82
N ASN A 140 3.85 7.65 -16.03
CA ASN A 140 3.53 6.57 -15.11
C ASN A 140 4.20 6.77 -13.74
N VAL A 141 5.50 7.08 -13.73
CA VAL A 141 6.26 7.34 -12.49
C VAL A 141 5.75 8.61 -11.79
N TYR A 142 5.52 9.70 -12.54
CA TYR A 142 4.99 10.92 -11.98
C TYR A 142 3.57 10.76 -11.42
N GLN A 143 2.73 9.94 -12.06
CA GLN A 143 1.40 9.59 -11.54
C GLN A 143 1.49 8.90 -10.17
N LEU A 144 2.39 7.94 -10.00
CA LEU A 144 2.58 7.28 -8.70
C LEU A 144 2.98 8.30 -7.61
N ILE A 145 3.93 9.19 -7.91
CA ILE A 145 4.40 10.21 -6.97
C ILE A 145 3.25 11.15 -6.57
N ARG A 146 2.47 11.62 -7.56
CA ARG A 146 1.29 12.47 -7.32
C ARG A 146 0.22 11.77 -6.48
N GLN A 147 -0.12 10.52 -6.79
CA GLN A 147 -1.12 9.75 -6.04
C GLN A 147 -0.72 9.59 -4.56
N HIS A 148 0.56 9.32 -4.29
CA HIS A 148 1.05 9.21 -2.91
C HIS A 148 1.01 10.55 -2.16
N TYR A 149 1.30 11.67 -2.82
CA TYR A 149 1.15 13.00 -2.21
C TYR A 149 -0.33 13.35 -1.95
N LEU A 150 -1.21 13.14 -2.94
CA LEU A 150 -2.65 13.43 -2.81
C LEU A 150 -3.32 12.57 -1.73
N ALA A 151 -2.88 11.32 -1.55
CA ALA A 151 -3.36 10.42 -0.51
C ALA A 151 -3.19 10.98 0.92
N GLN A 152 -2.27 11.91 1.14
CA GLN A 152 -2.04 12.52 2.45
C GLN A 152 -3.16 13.45 2.90
N PHE A 153 -4.00 13.89 1.96
CA PHE A 153 -5.09 14.82 2.15
C PHE A 153 -6.46 14.15 2.01
N LEU A 154 -6.50 12.82 2.10
CA LEU A 154 -7.73 12.03 2.05
C LEU A 154 -7.94 11.26 3.37
N PRO A 155 -9.19 10.90 3.70
CA PRO A 155 -9.48 10.06 4.86
C PRO A 155 -8.70 8.74 4.84
N GLN A 156 -8.44 8.20 6.04
CA GLN A 156 -7.91 6.85 6.17
C GLN A 156 -8.89 5.84 5.56
N MET A 157 -8.35 4.77 4.99
CA MET A 157 -9.19 3.63 4.61
C MET A 157 -9.67 2.94 5.88
N GLU A 158 -10.95 2.61 5.94
CA GLU A 158 -11.55 1.89 7.05
C GLU A 158 -12.16 0.57 6.57
N VAL A 159 -11.85 -0.52 7.27
CA VAL A 159 -12.31 -1.87 6.96
C VAL A 159 -12.92 -2.48 8.21
N ASP A 160 -14.10 -3.08 8.08
CA ASP A 160 -14.61 -4.02 9.07
C ASP A 160 -14.01 -5.40 8.78
N ALA A 161 -13.06 -5.80 9.61
CA ALA A 161 -12.40 -7.10 9.53
C ALA A 161 -13.14 -8.08 10.46
N THR A 162 -13.76 -9.09 9.88
CA THR A 162 -14.49 -10.14 10.58
C THR A 162 -13.65 -11.41 10.61
N GLU A 163 -13.55 -12.01 11.79
CA GLU A 163 -12.96 -13.32 12.00
C GLU A 163 -13.99 -14.22 12.66
N ALA A 164 -14.21 -15.40 12.09
CA ALA A 164 -15.11 -16.40 12.63
C ALA A 164 -14.38 -17.73 12.83
N THR A 165 -14.60 -18.33 14.00
CA THR A 165 -14.08 -19.66 14.35
C THR A 165 -15.24 -20.62 14.52
N PHE A 166 -15.12 -21.79 13.90
CA PHE A 166 -16.10 -22.86 13.91
C PHE A 166 -15.52 -24.11 14.56
N ASN A 167 -16.35 -24.84 15.28
CA ASN A 167 -16.06 -26.20 15.71
C ASN A 167 -16.79 -27.18 14.80
N ILE A 168 -16.02 -28.07 14.17
CA ILE A 168 -16.52 -29.17 13.35
C ILE A 168 -15.95 -30.47 13.92
N VAL A 169 -16.78 -31.22 14.64
CA VAL A 169 -16.40 -32.51 15.26
C VAL A 169 -15.15 -32.39 16.15
N GLY A 170 -15.12 -31.37 17.00
CA GLY A 170 -14.04 -31.09 17.95
C GLY A 170 -12.81 -30.38 17.35
N GLN A 171 -12.81 -30.11 16.05
CA GLN A 171 -11.71 -29.41 15.35
C GLN A 171 -12.07 -27.96 15.07
N LEU A 172 -11.09 -27.07 15.21
CA LEU A 172 -11.28 -25.63 14.97
C LEU A 172 -10.96 -25.26 13.52
N PHE A 173 -11.91 -24.57 12.90
CA PHE A 173 -11.79 -24.00 11.56
C PHE A 173 -11.92 -22.48 11.67
N ARG A 174 -11.07 -21.75 10.96
CA ARG A 174 -11.06 -20.28 10.95
C ARG A 174 -11.34 -19.77 9.55
N THR A 175 -12.14 -18.71 9.47
CA THR A 175 -12.29 -17.91 8.26
C THR A 175 -12.24 -16.44 8.60
N THR A 176 -11.82 -15.63 7.63
CA THR A 176 -11.80 -14.18 7.73
C THR A 176 -12.60 -13.58 6.59
N GLY A 177 -13.08 -12.35 6.78
CA GLY A 177 -13.69 -11.56 5.72
C GLY A 177 -13.55 -10.08 6.01
N ASN A 178 -13.56 -9.27 4.96
CA ASN A 178 -13.33 -7.84 5.07
C ASN A 178 -14.42 -7.07 4.32
N VAL A 179 -14.89 -5.99 4.91
CA VAL A 179 -15.80 -5.04 4.25
C VAL A 179 -15.19 -3.65 4.31
N THR A 180 -14.90 -3.05 3.15
CA THR A 180 -14.47 -1.65 3.09
C THR A 180 -15.65 -0.75 3.45
N VAL A 181 -15.46 0.08 4.47
CA VAL A 181 -16.49 1.03 4.93
C VAL A 181 -16.17 2.45 4.49
N VAL A 182 -14.89 2.81 4.52
CA VAL A 182 -14.39 4.07 3.95
C VAL A 182 -13.26 3.71 3.01
N ALA A 183 -13.41 3.96 1.71
CA ALA A 183 -12.33 3.74 0.76
C ALA A 183 -11.15 4.68 1.02
N GLY A 184 -11.45 5.94 1.40
CA GLY A 184 -10.46 6.95 1.75
C GLY A 184 -9.43 7.14 0.64
N TRP A 185 -8.16 7.26 1.02
CA TRP A 185 -7.05 7.39 0.09
C TRP A 185 -6.95 6.27 -0.96
N LYS A 186 -7.46 5.06 -0.69
CA LYS A 186 -7.37 3.92 -1.63
C LYS A 186 -8.15 4.17 -2.92
N ALA A 187 -9.14 5.07 -2.89
CA ALA A 187 -9.90 5.48 -4.06
C ALA A 187 -9.05 6.16 -5.14
N LEU A 188 -7.86 6.68 -4.83
CA LEU A 188 -6.92 7.24 -5.83
C LEU A 188 -6.22 6.17 -6.67
N PHE A 189 -6.18 4.93 -6.18
CA PHE A 189 -5.43 3.82 -6.77
C PHE A 189 -6.32 2.83 -7.49
N THR A 190 -7.63 3.05 -7.48
CA THR A 190 -8.62 2.21 -8.14
C THR A 190 -8.99 2.86 -9.47
N ASP A 191 -8.99 2.11 -10.55
CA ASP A 191 -9.50 2.61 -11.84
C ASP A 191 -11.02 2.78 -11.72
N PRO A 192 -11.59 3.99 -11.90
CA PRO A 192 -13.03 4.21 -11.82
C PRO A 192 -13.81 3.49 -12.92
N THR A 193 -13.14 3.00 -13.97
CA THR A 193 -13.75 2.23 -15.07
C THR A 193 -13.59 0.71 -14.91
N ALA A 194 -12.73 0.26 -13.99
CA ALA A 194 -12.71 -1.14 -13.60
C ALA A 194 -14.01 -1.42 -12.84
N GLN A 195 -14.78 -2.40 -13.30
CA GLN A 195 -15.85 -2.98 -12.48
C GLN A 195 -15.30 -3.26 -11.08
N PRO A 196 -16.11 -3.16 -10.01
CA PRO A 196 -15.69 -3.57 -8.69
C PRO A 196 -15.45 -5.08 -8.73
N ALA A 197 -14.28 -5.46 -9.21
CA ALA A 197 -13.71 -6.73 -8.89
C ALA A 197 -13.62 -6.71 -7.38
N GLN A 198 -14.12 -7.78 -6.76
CA GLN A 198 -13.74 -8.16 -5.42
C GLN A 198 -12.25 -8.55 -5.51
N THR A 199 -11.39 -7.59 -5.85
CA THR A 199 -9.97 -7.81 -6.03
C THR A 199 -9.34 -7.86 -4.65
N PRO A 200 -8.51 -8.87 -4.39
CA PRO A 200 -7.85 -9.03 -3.11
C PRO A 200 -7.09 -7.76 -2.77
N ALA A 201 -7.09 -7.38 -1.50
CA ALA A 201 -6.17 -6.37 -1.00
C ALA A 201 -4.75 -6.71 -1.49
N GLU A 202 -4.11 -5.77 -2.17
CA GLU A 202 -2.71 -5.86 -2.58
C GLU A 202 -1.83 -6.23 -1.37
N GLY A 203 -0.80 -7.01 -1.67
CA GLY A 203 0.01 -7.82 -0.78
C GLY A 203 0.42 -7.18 0.54
N ASP A 204 0.01 -7.84 1.63
CA ASP A 204 0.87 -7.95 2.80
C ASP A 204 1.59 -9.30 2.70
N VAL A 205 2.92 -9.27 2.74
CA VAL A 205 3.77 -10.45 2.59
C VAL A 205 3.58 -11.33 3.82
N GLY A 206 2.78 -12.39 3.70
CA GLY A 206 2.73 -13.47 4.68
C GLY A 206 1.34 -13.94 5.14
N SER A 207 0.24 -13.44 4.59
CA SER A 207 -1.10 -13.99 4.90
C SER A 207 -1.64 -14.81 3.73
N ASP A 208 -2.08 -16.01 4.04
CA ASP A 208 -2.75 -16.94 3.14
C ASP A 208 -3.84 -16.21 2.33
N LYS A 209 -3.85 -16.39 1.01
CA LYS A 209 -4.83 -15.81 0.08
C LYS A 209 -6.20 -16.44 0.29
N THR A 210 -6.85 -16.21 1.43
CA THR A 210 -8.29 -16.44 1.58
C THR A 210 -8.99 -15.24 0.97
N ASP A 211 -9.79 -15.48 -0.07
CA ASP A 211 -10.69 -14.51 -0.67
C ASP A 211 -11.41 -13.73 0.43
N ALA A 212 -11.00 -12.47 0.63
CA ALA A 212 -11.51 -11.59 1.68
C ALA A 212 -12.90 -11.06 1.31
N SER A 213 -13.82 -11.98 1.07
CA SER A 213 -15.23 -11.71 0.81
C SER A 213 -15.96 -11.36 2.11
N ARG A 214 -17.10 -10.68 1.98
CA ARG A 214 -17.96 -10.37 3.11
C ARG A 214 -18.49 -11.66 3.75
N LEU A 215 -18.26 -11.85 5.04
CA LEU A 215 -18.90 -12.94 5.79
C LEU A 215 -20.37 -12.59 6.09
N PRO A 216 -21.27 -13.58 6.09
CA PRO A 216 -22.62 -13.40 6.59
C PRO A 216 -22.62 -13.08 8.09
N PRO A 217 -23.69 -12.47 8.62
CA PRO A 217 -23.82 -12.29 10.06
C PRO A 217 -23.87 -13.65 10.76
N LEU A 218 -23.01 -13.85 11.76
CA LEU A 218 -22.90 -15.07 12.55
C LEU A 218 -22.97 -14.73 14.05
N GLN A 219 -23.53 -15.63 14.84
CA GLN A 219 -23.57 -15.51 16.30
C GLN A 219 -22.92 -16.71 16.98
N PRO A 220 -22.17 -16.52 18.08
CA PRO A 220 -21.67 -17.64 18.87
C PRO A 220 -22.79 -18.60 19.28
N GLY A 221 -22.55 -19.91 19.17
CA GLY A 221 -23.53 -20.97 19.40
C GLY A 221 -24.42 -21.29 18.19
N GLN A 222 -24.41 -20.48 17.13
CA GLN A 222 -25.15 -20.77 15.91
C GLN A 222 -24.63 -22.05 15.25
N THR A 223 -25.55 -22.89 14.79
CA THR A 223 -25.23 -24.09 14.00
C THR A 223 -25.40 -23.78 12.51
N CYS A 224 -24.36 -24.06 11.73
CA CYS A 224 -24.34 -23.89 10.28
C CYS A 224 -24.27 -25.26 9.59
N PRO A 225 -25.01 -25.49 8.50
CA PRO A 225 -24.89 -26.73 7.73
C PRO A 225 -23.54 -26.76 6.99
N VAL A 226 -22.89 -27.92 7.02
CA VAL A 226 -21.66 -28.17 6.24
C VAL A 226 -22.09 -28.78 4.90
N GLN A 227 -21.80 -28.07 3.81
CA GLN A 227 -22.19 -28.50 2.46
C GLN A 227 -21.20 -29.50 1.83
N GLY A 228 -19.96 -29.48 2.29
CA GLY A 228 -18.89 -30.33 1.79
C GLY A 228 -17.58 -29.99 2.47
N ALA A 229 -16.61 -30.87 2.32
CA ALA A 229 -15.27 -30.69 2.83
C ALA A 229 -14.26 -31.29 1.85
N GLU A 230 -13.13 -30.61 1.69
CA GLU A 230 -12.07 -31.02 0.77
C GLU A 230 -10.75 -31.09 1.53
N GLU A 231 -10.02 -32.18 1.34
CA GLU A 231 -8.64 -32.30 1.82
C GLU A 231 -7.70 -31.58 0.85
N LYS A 232 -7.22 -30.39 1.22
CA LYS A 232 -6.20 -29.69 0.44
C LYS A 232 -4.81 -30.25 0.76
N ARG A 233 -4.27 -31.03 -0.16
CA ARG A 233 -2.87 -31.48 -0.10
C ARG A 233 -1.95 -30.37 -0.58
N LEU A 234 -1.28 -29.72 0.36
CA LEU A 234 -0.32 -28.66 0.09
C LEU A 234 1.11 -29.19 0.21
N GLN A 235 2.00 -28.60 -0.59
CA GLN A 235 3.44 -28.86 -0.53
C GLN A 235 4.17 -27.53 -0.34
N THR A 236 5.23 -27.54 0.44
CA THR A 236 6.13 -26.39 0.55
C THR A 236 6.76 -26.10 -0.81
N LYS A 237 6.89 -24.82 -1.14
CA LYS A 237 7.58 -24.38 -2.35
C LYS A 237 8.96 -23.83 -1.96
N PRO A 238 9.98 -24.00 -2.80
CA PRO A 238 11.25 -23.33 -2.60
C PRO A 238 11.04 -21.79 -2.61
N PRO A 239 11.93 -21.01 -1.98
CA PRO A 239 11.88 -19.55 -2.02
C PRO A 239 11.86 -19.04 -3.47
N VAL A 240 11.06 -18.01 -3.72
CA VAL A 240 11.02 -17.35 -5.03
C VAL A 240 12.35 -16.64 -5.27
N PRO A 241 12.97 -16.77 -6.46
CA PRO A 241 14.17 -16.01 -6.79
C PRO A 241 13.93 -14.50 -6.72
N TYR A 242 14.98 -13.75 -6.41
CA TYR A 242 14.91 -12.29 -6.45
C TYR A 242 14.71 -11.79 -7.89
N ASN A 243 13.82 -10.81 -8.03
CA ASN A 243 13.78 -9.86 -9.14
C ASN A 243 14.28 -8.48 -8.66
N ASP A 244 14.40 -7.50 -9.56
CA ASP A 244 14.90 -6.16 -9.23
C ASP A 244 14.17 -5.52 -8.03
N GLY A 245 12.84 -5.56 -8.01
CA GLY A 245 12.04 -4.96 -6.93
C GLY A 245 12.25 -5.65 -5.58
N THR A 246 12.21 -6.99 -5.56
CA THR A 246 12.40 -7.79 -4.34
C THR A 246 13.85 -7.75 -3.85
N LEU A 247 14.83 -7.61 -4.74
CA LEU A 247 16.23 -7.42 -4.37
C LEU A 247 16.46 -6.06 -3.72
N ILE A 248 15.93 -4.99 -4.31
CA ILE A 248 15.98 -3.64 -3.72
C ILE A 248 15.30 -3.64 -2.34
N ALA A 249 14.11 -4.24 -2.23
CA ALA A 249 13.42 -4.36 -0.95
C ALA A 249 14.25 -5.13 0.10
N ALA A 250 14.93 -6.20 -0.31
CA ALA A 250 15.82 -6.95 0.56
C ALA A 250 17.06 -6.15 0.99
N MET A 251 17.65 -5.37 0.08
CA MET A 251 18.79 -4.49 0.36
C MET A 251 18.41 -3.36 1.33
N THR A 252 17.28 -2.69 1.10
CA THR A 252 16.75 -1.66 2.01
C THR A 252 16.38 -2.23 3.39
N ASN A 253 15.89 -3.48 3.43
CA ASN A 253 15.53 -4.17 4.67
C ASN A 253 16.56 -5.23 5.10
N ALA A 254 17.85 -5.00 4.83
CA ALA A 254 18.93 -5.95 5.12
C ALA A 254 18.95 -6.39 6.59
N ALA A 255 18.53 -5.52 7.51
CA ALA A 255 18.37 -5.80 8.93
C ALA A 255 17.46 -7.01 9.24
N SER A 256 16.52 -7.35 8.36
CA SER A 256 15.66 -8.53 8.52
C SER A 256 16.39 -9.86 8.35
N PHE A 257 17.53 -9.86 7.65
CA PHE A 257 18.37 -11.02 7.39
C PHE A 257 19.50 -11.21 8.41
N VAL A 258 19.65 -10.28 9.35
CA VAL A 258 20.70 -10.32 10.37
C VAL A 258 20.12 -10.76 11.72
N THR A 259 20.79 -11.74 12.34
CA THR A 259 20.43 -12.29 13.65
C THR A 259 21.02 -11.49 14.81
N ASP A 260 22.22 -10.92 14.62
CA ASP A 260 22.87 -10.07 15.61
C ASP A 260 22.08 -8.77 15.85
N SER A 261 21.73 -8.52 17.11
CA SER A 261 20.86 -7.40 17.48
C SER A 261 21.51 -6.03 17.34
N ALA A 262 22.84 -5.94 17.53
CA ALA A 262 23.59 -4.70 17.38
C ALA A 262 23.72 -4.32 15.90
N LEU A 263 24.13 -5.26 15.05
CA LEU A 263 24.21 -5.06 13.60
C LEU A 263 22.83 -4.78 12.99
N LYS A 264 21.79 -5.46 13.48
CA LYS A 264 20.41 -5.19 13.06
C LYS A 264 19.97 -3.76 13.37
N LYS A 265 20.39 -3.21 14.52
CA LYS A 265 20.12 -1.82 14.88
C LYS A 265 20.85 -0.86 13.92
N VAL A 266 22.14 -1.09 13.67
CA VAL A 266 22.94 -0.28 12.75
C VAL A 266 22.34 -0.28 11.34
N LEU A 267 21.95 -1.43 10.80
CA LEU A 267 21.34 -1.52 9.47
C LEU A 267 19.98 -0.81 9.39
N LYS A 268 19.18 -0.85 10.46
CA LYS A 268 17.91 -0.11 10.52
C LYS A 268 18.13 1.40 10.55
N GLU A 269 19.19 1.87 11.21
CA GLU A 269 19.52 3.29 11.33
C GLU A 269 20.09 3.86 10.03
N ASN A 270 20.73 3.04 9.19
CA ASN A 270 21.38 3.45 7.94
C ASN A 270 20.62 3.01 6.67
N ALA A 271 19.32 2.76 6.76
CA ALA A 271 18.44 2.42 5.63
C ALA A 271 18.88 1.19 4.78
N GLY A 272 19.59 0.23 5.38
CA GLY A 272 19.98 -1.03 4.73
C GLY A 272 21.38 -1.02 4.12
N ILE A 273 21.52 -1.59 2.92
CA ILE A 273 22.77 -1.70 2.17
C ILE A 273 22.66 -0.92 0.85
N GLY A 274 23.57 0.02 0.64
CA GLY A 274 23.66 0.84 -0.58
C GLY A 274 23.14 2.24 -0.37
#